data_AF-S0FF34-F1
#
_entry.id   AF-S0FF34-F1
#
_cell.length_a   1.000
_cell.length_b   1.000
_cell.length_c   1.000
_cell.angle_alpha   90.00
_cell.angle_beta   90.00
_cell.angle_gamma   90.00
#
_symmetry.space_group_name_H-M   'P 1'
#
loop_
_entity.id
_entity.type
_entity.pdbx_description
1 polymer ?
#
loop_
_entity_poly.entity_id
_entity_poly.type
_entity_poly.pdbx_seq_one_letter_code
_entity_poly.pdbx_strand_id
1 'polypeptide(L)'
;MHAWEQIQKTVDYIEEHISEEIKIETLAQLASLSQFYYQRLFCRLVKKPVNEYIKLRRLARASEALFNREGKILDIALDFGFSSHEIFTRNFKSAFGMTPEEFRSKPVRLNNYVKPQLLLNYTLVDENVPLITDGIILEITRKRIAAPQYFAGLTAEEPIEQMPGGGGTGIDTLGALWDSFHAAKAGIPGIQPDGAELGVTFPGTREG
;
A
#
# COMPACT_ATOMS: atom_id res chain seq x y z
N MET A 1 -7.47 -25.03 10.88
CA MET A 1 -7.76 -23.59 10.92
C MET A 1 -6.49 -22.88 11.31
N HIS A 2 -5.88 -22.17 10.36
CA HIS A 2 -4.62 -21.50 10.58
C HIS A 2 -4.83 -20.18 11.33
N ALA A 3 -3.89 -19.80 12.18
CA ALA A 3 -3.95 -18.55 12.95
C ALA A 3 -4.14 -17.30 12.06
N TRP A 4 -3.65 -17.32 10.82
CA TRP A 4 -3.82 -16.22 9.87
C TRP A 4 -5.25 -16.07 9.35
N GLU A 5 -6.04 -17.15 9.29
CA GLU A 5 -7.46 -17.09 8.88
C GLU A 5 -8.29 -16.27 9.86
N GLN A 6 -8.03 -16.42 11.17
CA GLN A 6 -8.74 -15.66 12.20
C GLN A 6 -8.38 -14.18 12.16
N ILE A 7 -7.11 -13.84 11.91
CA ILE A 7 -6.72 -12.45 11.75
C ILE A 7 -7.25 -11.87 10.43
N GLN A 8 -7.34 -12.67 9.36
CA GLN A 8 -7.95 -12.20 8.11
C GLN A 8 -9.41 -11.79 8.34
N LYS A 9 -10.18 -12.58 9.08
CA LYS A 9 -11.56 -12.22 9.45
C LYS A 9 -11.65 -10.90 10.21
N THR A 10 -10.71 -10.61 11.11
CA THR A 10 -10.73 -9.33 11.82
C THR A 10 -10.29 -8.17 10.93
N VAL A 11 -9.36 -8.39 10.00
CA VAL A 11 -9.01 -7.42 8.95
C VAL A 11 -10.23 -7.10 8.09
N ASP A 12 -10.98 -8.12 7.66
CA ASP A 12 -12.19 -7.95 6.84
C ASP A 12 -13.27 -7.17 7.62
N TYR A 13 -13.50 -7.53 8.87
CA TYR A 13 -14.42 -6.80 9.75
C TYR A 13 -14.05 -5.32 9.90
N ILE A 14 -12.76 -5.02 10.09
CA ILE A 14 -12.27 -3.62 10.18
C ILE A 14 -12.58 -2.85 8.89
N GLU A 15 -12.38 -3.46 7.73
CA GLU A 15 -12.63 -2.82 6.44
C GLU A 15 -14.13 -2.55 6.22
N GLU A 16 -15.00 -3.43 6.69
CA GLU A 16 -16.45 -3.25 6.60
C GLU A 16 -16.96 -2.15 7.54
N HIS A 17 -16.35 -2.01 8.72
CA HIS A 17 -16.78 -1.07 9.77
C HIS A 17 -15.81 0.12 9.94
N ILE A 18 -15.08 0.49 8.89
CA ILE A 18 -13.93 1.41 8.98
C ILE A 18 -14.29 2.78 9.58
N SER A 19 -15.52 3.24 9.37
CA SER A 19 -16.03 4.54 9.82
C SER A 19 -16.52 4.52 11.27
N GLU A 20 -16.65 3.34 11.87
CA GLU A 20 -17.24 3.16 13.21
C GLU A 20 -16.17 3.10 14.30
N GLU A 21 -16.59 3.18 15.56
CA GLU A 21 -15.69 2.91 16.69
C GLU A 21 -15.41 1.41 16.80
N ILE A 22 -14.19 0.99 16.47
CA ILE A 22 -13.76 -0.40 16.54
C ILE A 22 -12.95 -0.63 17.81
N LYS A 23 -13.44 -1.53 18.67
CA LYS A 23 -12.79 -1.93 19.93
C LYS A 23 -11.92 -3.17 19.73
N ILE A 24 -10.73 -3.16 20.33
CA ILE A 24 -9.79 -4.30 20.26
C ILE A 24 -10.40 -5.55 20.90
N GLU A 25 -11.20 -5.36 21.96
CA GLU A 25 -12.05 -6.36 22.61
C GLU A 25 -12.85 -7.17 21.58
N THR A 26 -13.60 -6.46 20.71
CA THR A 26 -14.49 -7.05 19.71
C THR A 26 -13.70 -7.87 18.70
N LEU A 27 -12.58 -7.33 18.23
CA LEU A 27 -11.72 -8.01 17.26
C LEU A 27 -11.08 -9.27 17.86
N ALA A 28 -10.62 -9.20 19.11
CA ALA A 28 -10.05 -10.34 19.80
C ALA A 28 -11.08 -11.46 20.02
N GLN A 29 -12.31 -11.10 20.40
CA GLN A 29 -13.43 -12.04 20.51
C GLN A 29 -13.77 -12.68 19.16
N LEU A 30 -13.82 -11.89 18.07
CA LEU A 30 -14.06 -12.39 16.72
C LEU A 30 -13.00 -13.41 16.28
N ALA A 31 -11.74 -13.20 16.66
CA ALA A 31 -10.64 -14.14 16.43
C ALA A 31 -10.59 -15.32 17.43
N SER A 32 -11.46 -15.35 18.45
CA SER A 32 -11.41 -16.30 19.57
C SER A 32 -10.07 -16.29 20.34
N LEU A 33 -9.48 -15.10 20.52
CA LEU A 33 -8.20 -14.90 21.20
C LEU A 33 -8.34 -13.96 22.40
N SER A 34 -7.40 -14.05 23.34
CA SER A 34 -7.24 -12.98 24.36
C SER A 34 -6.76 -11.69 23.68
N GLN A 35 -7.14 -10.53 24.21
CA GLN A 35 -6.73 -9.24 23.64
C GLN A 35 -5.21 -9.08 23.49
N PHE A 36 -4.45 -9.56 24.48
CA PHE A 36 -2.99 -9.49 24.46
C PHE A 36 -2.41 -10.33 23.32
N TYR A 37 -2.87 -11.58 23.19
CA TYR A 37 -2.38 -12.46 22.14
C TYR A 37 -2.84 -11.99 20.75
N TYR A 38 -4.08 -11.52 20.63
CA TYR A 38 -4.62 -10.94 19.41
C TYR A 38 -3.76 -9.79 18.89
N GLN A 39 -3.46 -8.79 19.71
CA GLN A 39 -2.66 -7.64 19.27
C GLN A 39 -1.25 -8.04 18.83
N ARG A 40 -0.60 -8.96 19.57
CA ARG A 40 0.73 -9.47 19.19
C ARG A 40 0.69 -10.24 17.88
N LEU A 41 -0.30 -11.13 17.70
CA LEU A 41 -0.45 -11.91 16.49
C LEU A 41 -0.78 -11.00 15.31
N PHE A 42 -1.77 -10.11 15.44
CA PHE A 42 -2.14 -9.13 14.43
C PHE A 42 -0.91 -8.33 13.98
N CYS A 43 -0.16 -7.73 14.91
CA CYS A 43 1.03 -6.96 14.56
C CYS A 43 2.10 -7.81 13.84
N ARG A 44 2.26 -9.08 14.22
CA ARG A 44 3.19 -10.00 13.55
C ARG A 44 2.79 -10.32 12.10
N LEU A 45 1.49 -10.53 11.85
CA LEU A 45 0.97 -10.90 10.53
C LEU A 45 0.78 -9.69 9.62
N VAL A 46 0.19 -8.61 10.14
CA VAL A 46 -0.17 -7.37 9.43
C VAL A 46 0.98 -6.36 9.40
N LYS A 47 2.04 -6.56 10.20
CA LYS A 47 3.20 -5.65 10.30
C LYS A 47 2.88 -4.26 10.85
N LYS A 48 1.68 -4.05 11.36
CA LYS A 48 1.23 -2.82 12.03
C LYS A 48 0.40 -3.14 13.28
N PRO A 49 0.50 -2.35 14.34
CA PRO A 49 -0.48 -2.40 15.43
C PRO A 49 -1.91 -2.18 14.92
N VAL A 50 -2.90 -2.75 15.61
CA VAL A 50 -4.32 -2.71 15.19
C VAL A 50 -4.82 -1.28 14.95
N ASN A 51 -4.58 -0.37 15.90
CA ASN A 51 -5.01 1.02 15.79
C ASN A 51 -4.29 1.78 14.66
N GLU A 52 -3.02 1.45 14.43
CA GLU A 52 -2.25 2.03 13.33
C GLU A 52 -2.80 1.56 11.97
N TYR A 53 -3.11 0.26 11.86
CA TYR A 53 -3.77 -0.30 10.68
C TYR A 53 -5.09 0.42 10.38
N ILE A 54 -6.00 0.51 11.36
CA ILE A 54 -7.30 1.19 11.21
C ILE A 54 -7.08 2.63 10.73
N LYS A 55 -6.18 3.37 11.38
CA LYS A 55 -5.86 4.76 11.03
C LYS A 55 -5.36 4.89 9.59
N LEU A 56 -4.41 4.07 9.17
CA LEU A 56 -3.85 4.13 7.81
C LEU A 56 -4.89 3.76 6.74
N ARG A 57 -5.77 2.80 7.04
CA ARG A 57 -6.87 2.43 6.14
C ARG A 57 -7.95 3.51 6.04
N ARG A 58 -8.28 4.20 7.13
CA ARG A 58 -9.13 5.40 7.11
C ARG A 58 -8.53 6.50 6.25
N LEU A 59 -7.23 6.78 6.41
CA LEU A 59 -6.53 7.78 5.60
C LEU A 59 -6.53 7.41 4.11
N ALA A 60 -6.35 6.13 3.77
CA ALA A 60 -6.38 5.65 2.39
C ALA A 60 -7.76 5.88 1.74
N ARG A 61 -8.86 5.52 2.40
CA ARG A 61 -10.21 5.78 1.85
C ARG A 61 -10.56 7.26 1.81
N ALA A 62 -10.14 8.03 2.83
CA ALA A 62 -10.33 9.47 2.84
C ALA A 62 -9.55 10.16 1.70
N SER A 63 -8.37 9.68 1.33
CA SER A 63 -7.60 10.24 0.20
C SER A 63 -8.29 9.99 -1.14
N GLU A 64 -8.93 8.84 -1.33
CA GLU A 64 -9.79 8.56 -2.50
C GLU A 64 -10.96 9.55 -2.59
N ALA A 65 -11.65 9.83 -1.47
CA ALA A 65 -12.72 10.82 -1.43
C ALA A 65 -12.22 12.26 -1.70
N LEU A 66 -11.05 12.61 -1.15
CA LEU A 66 -10.43 13.93 -1.40
C LEU A 66 -10.04 14.12 -2.86
N PHE A 67 -9.63 13.06 -3.55
CA PHE A 67 -9.25 13.08 -4.96
C PHE A 67 -10.42 13.50 -5.85
N ASN A 68 -11.65 13.06 -5.51
CA ASN A 68 -12.87 13.41 -6.25
C ASN A 68 -13.33 14.87 -6.02
N ARG A 69 -12.70 15.60 -5.09
CA ARG A 69 -12.93 17.04 -4.78
C ARG A 69 -14.35 17.42 -4.35
N GLU A 70 -15.20 16.45 -4.01
CA GLU A 70 -16.54 16.69 -3.50
C GLU A 70 -16.56 16.72 -1.97
N GLY A 71 -17.48 17.51 -1.38
CA GLY A 71 -17.67 17.60 0.07
C GLY A 71 -16.63 18.44 0.83
N LYS A 72 -16.96 18.84 2.05
CA LYS A 72 -16.01 19.56 2.93
C LYS A 72 -15.00 18.57 3.50
N ILE A 73 -13.76 19.01 3.69
CA ILE A 73 -12.70 18.17 4.28
C ILE A 73 -13.11 17.66 5.66
N LEU A 74 -13.82 18.48 6.45
CA LEU A 74 -14.36 18.06 7.74
C LEU A 74 -15.38 16.91 7.60
N ASP A 75 -16.31 17.02 6.65
CA ASP A 75 -17.33 15.98 6.44
C ASP A 75 -16.66 14.66 6.06
N ILE A 76 -15.70 14.68 5.13
CA ILE A 76 -14.88 13.50 4.77
C ILE A 76 -14.17 12.92 5.99
N ALA A 77 -13.57 13.76 6.83
CA ALA A 77 -12.88 13.30 8.02
C ALA A 77 -13.83 12.56 8.98
N LEU A 78 -15.03 13.10 9.19
CA LEU A 78 -16.06 12.49 10.04
C LEU A 78 -16.59 11.18 9.43
N ASP A 79 -16.83 11.16 8.11
CA ASP A 79 -17.31 9.98 7.37
C ASP A 79 -16.34 8.80 7.44
N PHE A 80 -15.05 9.05 7.65
CA PHE A 80 -14.02 8.02 7.85
C PHE A 80 -13.58 7.88 9.31
N GLY A 81 -14.40 8.29 10.27
CA GLY A 81 -14.23 7.99 11.69
C GLY A 81 -13.14 8.79 12.41
N PHE A 82 -12.72 9.94 11.86
CA PHE A 82 -11.90 10.91 12.61
C PHE A 82 -12.80 11.82 13.44
N SER A 83 -12.39 12.14 14.67
CA SER A 83 -13.21 12.94 15.60
C SER A 83 -13.11 14.45 15.36
N SER A 84 -12.09 14.93 14.63
CA SER A 84 -11.94 16.35 14.32
C SER A 84 -11.09 16.59 13.07
N HIS A 85 -11.25 17.76 12.47
CA HIS A 85 -10.42 18.22 11.36
C HIS A 85 -8.93 18.28 11.73
N GLU A 86 -8.59 18.73 12.95
CA GLU A 86 -7.21 18.84 13.40
C GLU A 86 -6.52 17.46 13.47
N ILE A 87 -7.21 16.47 14.05
CA ILE A 87 -6.68 15.11 14.17
C ILE A 87 -6.51 14.50 12.77
N PHE A 88 -7.47 14.71 11.88
CA PHE A 88 -7.37 14.24 10.49
C PHE A 88 -6.18 14.87 9.78
N THR A 89 -6.08 16.19 9.75
CA THR A 89 -4.99 16.91 9.07
C THR A 89 -3.62 16.53 9.61
N ARG A 90 -3.47 16.37 10.94
CA ARG A 90 -2.21 15.91 11.55
C ARG A 90 -1.83 14.50 11.09
N ASN A 91 -2.77 13.56 11.12
CA ASN A 91 -2.51 12.18 10.71
C ASN A 91 -2.25 12.06 9.21
N PHE A 92 -3.00 12.79 8.37
CA PHE A 92 -2.80 12.82 6.93
C PHE A 92 -1.42 13.38 6.57
N LYS A 93 -1.02 14.49 7.19
CA LYS A 93 0.32 15.07 7.00
C LYS A 93 1.43 14.15 7.49
N SER A 94 1.24 13.47 8.61
CA SER A 94 2.20 12.48 9.10
C SER A 94 2.35 11.28 8.17
N ALA A 95 1.27 10.87 7.48
CA ALA A 95 1.28 9.73 6.60
C ALA A 95 1.83 10.04 5.20
N PHE A 96 1.50 11.22 4.65
CA PHE A 96 1.76 11.56 3.25
C PHE A 96 2.70 12.76 3.04
N GLY A 97 3.13 13.43 4.12
CA GLY A 97 4.00 14.60 4.04
C GLY A 97 3.31 15.91 3.66
N MET A 98 2.01 15.89 3.35
CA MET A 98 1.21 17.08 2.97
C MET A 98 -0.15 17.07 3.67
N THR A 99 -0.81 18.23 3.74
CA THR A 99 -2.15 18.37 4.31
C THR A 99 -3.24 17.89 3.34
N PRO A 100 -4.45 17.57 3.84
CA PRO A 100 -5.59 17.24 2.99
C PRO A 100 -5.96 18.34 1.99
N GLU A 101 -5.78 19.60 2.36
CA GLU A 101 -6.09 20.76 1.51
C GLU A 101 -5.08 20.91 0.37
N GLU A 102 -3.78 20.78 0.67
CA GLU A 102 -2.72 20.75 -0.34
C GLU A 102 -2.95 19.61 -1.33
N PHE A 103 -3.26 18.41 -0.82
CA PHE A 103 -3.56 17.24 -1.66
C PHE A 103 -4.78 17.47 -2.55
N ARG A 104 -5.87 18.02 -2.01
CA ARG A 104 -7.09 18.31 -2.79
C ARG A 104 -6.83 19.33 -3.91
N SER A 105 -6.07 20.38 -3.61
CA SER A 105 -5.72 21.43 -4.56
C SER A 105 -4.87 20.88 -5.71
N LYS A 106 -3.84 20.09 -5.38
CA LYS A 106 -2.93 19.46 -6.32
C LYS A 106 -2.76 17.98 -6.01
N PRO A 107 -3.67 17.12 -6.51
CA PRO A 107 -3.58 15.69 -6.30
C PRO A 107 -2.28 15.12 -6.87
N VAL A 108 -1.65 14.25 -6.09
CA VAL A 108 -0.48 13.45 -6.49
C VAL A 108 -0.81 11.98 -6.29
N ARG A 109 0.01 11.08 -6.83
CA ARG A 109 -0.11 9.67 -6.44
C ARG A 109 0.34 9.48 -5.00
N LEU A 110 -0.37 8.65 -4.26
CA LEU A 110 -0.07 8.32 -2.87
C LEU A 110 0.19 6.83 -2.72
N ASN A 111 1.23 6.51 -1.97
CA ASN A 111 1.45 5.18 -1.43
C ASN A 111 0.53 5.01 -0.22
N ASN A 112 -0.67 4.48 -0.47
CA ASN A 112 -1.62 4.14 0.57
C ASN A 112 -1.27 2.78 1.20
N TYR A 113 -1.52 2.62 2.49
CA TYR A 113 -1.43 1.30 3.12
C TYR A 113 -2.59 0.43 2.60
N VAL A 114 -2.27 -0.67 1.94
CA VAL A 114 -3.25 -1.56 1.31
C VAL A 114 -3.75 -2.61 2.32
N LYS A 115 -5.02 -3.01 2.20
CA LYS A 115 -5.58 -4.14 2.97
C LYS A 115 -4.72 -5.39 2.71
N PRO A 116 -4.11 -6.00 3.74
CA PRO A 116 -3.34 -7.21 3.55
C PRO A 116 -4.25 -8.40 3.25
N GLN A 117 -3.81 -9.26 2.32
CA GLN A 117 -4.37 -10.59 2.12
C GLN A 117 -3.43 -11.61 2.76
N LEU A 118 -3.74 -12.04 3.97
CA LEU A 118 -2.86 -12.90 4.76
C LEU A 118 -2.69 -14.30 4.17
N LEU A 119 -3.59 -14.76 3.30
CA LEU A 119 -3.44 -16.03 2.58
C LEU A 119 -2.15 -16.08 1.73
N LEU A 120 -1.81 -14.96 1.06
CA LEU A 120 -0.66 -14.87 0.17
C LEU A 120 0.67 -14.86 0.93
N ASN A 121 0.69 -14.24 2.11
CA ASN A 121 1.91 -14.10 2.92
C ASN A 121 2.43 -15.42 3.53
N TYR A 122 1.63 -16.49 3.49
CA TYR A 122 1.99 -17.79 4.07
C TYR A 122 2.03 -18.92 3.05
N THR A 123 1.81 -18.63 1.78
CA THR A 123 2.01 -19.61 0.71
C THR A 123 3.44 -19.52 0.22
N LEU A 124 4.23 -20.57 0.43
CA LEU A 124 5.55 -20.67 -0.19
C LEU A 124 5.35 -20.87 -1.69
N VAL A 125 5.89 -19.97 -2.50
CA VAL A 125 5.90 -20.07 -3.96
C VAL A 125 7.27 -20.59 -4.37
N ASP A 126 7.30 -21.79 -4.91
CA ASP A 126 8.51 -22.38 -5.48
C ASP A 126 8.85 -21.72 -6.83
N GLU A 127 10.13 -21.69 -7.18
CA GLU A 127 10.58 -21.16 -8.47
C GLU A 127 9.99 -21.99 -9.62
N ASN A 128 9.43 -21.34 -10.64
CA ASN A 128 8.75 -21.96 -11.79
C ASN A 128 7.48 -22.76 -11.43
N VAL A 129 6.88 -22.47 -10.27
CA VAL A 129 5.55 -22.99 -9.89
C VAL A 129 4.57 -21.82 -9.84
N PRO A 130 3.60 -21.74 -10.76
CA PRO A 130 2.62 -20.65 -10.75
C PRO A 130 1.65 -20.82 -9.57
N LEU A 131 1.53 -19.77 -8.75
CA LEU A 131 0.48 -19.62 -7.76
C LEU A 131 -0.72 -18.89 -8.39
N ILE A 132 -1.86 -19.57 -8.47
CA ILE A 132 -3.10 -18.98 -8.97
C ILE A 132 -3.97 -18.57 -7.77
N THR A 133 -4.33 -17.30 -7.68
CA THR A 133 -5.07 -16.73 -6.55
C THR A 133 -5.87 -15.52 -7.00
N ASP A 134 -7.16 -15.45 -6.64
CA ASP A 134 -8.02 -14.28 -6.87
C ASP A 134 -7.94 -13.69 -8.29
N GLY A 135 -7.88 -14.55 -9.31
CA GLY A 135 -7.79 -14.14 -10.72
C GLY A 135 -6.40 -13.67 -11.18
N ILE A 136 -5.39 -13.81 -10.36
CA ILE A 136 -3.99 -13.46 -10.63
C ILE A 136 -3.16 -14.76 -10.70
N ILE A 137 -2.19 -14.81 -11.63
CA ILE A 137 -1.15 -15.83 -11.68
C ILE A 137 0.15 -15.18 -11.24
N LEU A 138 0.70 -15.64 -10.12
CA LEU A 138 2.00 -15.22 -9.62
C LEU A 138 3.01 -16.34 -9.88
N GLU A 139 4.00 -16.07 -10.72
CA GLU A 139 5.09 -17.01 -11.00
C GLU A 139 6.43 -16.32 -10.70
N ILE A 140 7.26 -16.96 -9.88
CA ILE A 140 8.62 -16.50 -9.63
C ILE A 140 9.55 -17.32 -10.51
N THR A 141 10.23 -16.67 -11.45
CA THR A 141 11.24 -17.32 -12.30
C THR A 141 12.61 -16.71 -12.03
N ARG A 142 13.65 -17.53 -12.10
CA ARG A 142 15.03 -17.04 -12.06
C ARG A 142 15.70 -17.32 -13.39
N LYS A 143 16.23 -16.28 -14.00
CA LYS A 143 17.03 -16.39 -15.22
C LYS A 143 18.43 -15.86 -14.97
N ARG A 144 19.45 -16.67 -15.27
CA ARG A 144 20.83 -16.19 -15.35
C ARG A 144 21.05 -15.54 -16.72
N ILE A 145 21.53 -14.31 -16.72
CA ILE A 145 21.82 -13.59 -17.96
C ILE A 145 23.30 -13.78 -18.31
N ALA A 146 23.57 -14.26 -19.52
CA ALA A 146 24.93 -14.56 -20.00
C ALA A 146 25.63 -13.35 -20.67
N ALA A 147 24.87 -12.32 -21.06
CA ALA A 147 25.35 -11.10 -21.68
C ALA A 147 24.63 -9.87 -21.11
N PRO A 148 25.21 -8.67 -21.09
CA PRO A 148 24.53 -7.48 -20.58
C PRO A 148 23.18 -7.25 -21.26
N GLN A 149 22.15 -6.97 -20.45
CA GLN A 149 20.87 -6.44 -20.94
C GLN A 149 20.87 -4.93 -20.80
N TYR A 150 20.42 -4.26 -21.87
CA TYR A 150 20.32 -2.81 -21.92
C TYR A 150 18.85 -2.42 -21.79
N PHE A 151 18.60 -1.42 -20.96
CA PHE A 151 17.27 -0.84 -20.76
C PHE A 151 17.29 0.61 -21.23
N ALA A 152 16.23 1.04 -21.91
CA ALA A 152 15.99 2.43 -22.28
C ALA A 152 14.74 2.90 -21.55
N GLY A 153 14.81 4.03 -20.86
CA GLY A 153 13.71 4.53 -20.06
C GLY A 153 14.11 5.66 -19.14
N LEU A 154 13.30 5.88 -18.12
CA LEU A 154 13.55 6.87 -17.07
C LEU A 154 14.09 6.17 -15.82
N THR A 155 14.92 6.87 -15.05
CA THR A 155 15.46 6.38 -13.78
C THR A 155 15.25 7.42 -12.68
N ALA A 156 15.06 6.96 -11.45
CA ALA A 156 15.03 7.77 -10.24
C ALA A 156 15.70 7.01 -9.09
N GLU A 157 16.23 7.75 -8.11
CA GLU A 157 16.68 7.18 -6.84
C GLU A 157 15.60 7.40 -5.78
N GLU A 158 15.20 6.35 -5.06
CA GLU A 158 14.14 6.38 -4.05
C GLU A 158 14.59 5.64 -2.79
N PRO A 159 14.34 6.18 -1.58
CA PRO A 159 14.64 5.48 -0.33
C PRO A 159 13.85 4.18 -0.22
N ILE A 160 14.47 3.14 0.34
CA ILE A 160 13.83 1.81 0.48
C ILE A 160 12.53 1.90 1.31
N GLU A 161 12.46 2.79 2.30
CA GLU A 161 11.27 2.95 3.14
C GLU A 161 10.06 3.50 2.39
N GLN A 162 10.28 4.16 1.25
CA GLN A 162 9.24 4.71 0.39
C GLN A 162 8.85 3.76 -0.74
N MET A 163 9.55 2.62 -0.89
CA MET A 163 9.20 1.64 -1.92
C MET A 163 7.85 0.96 -1.63
N PRO A 164 7.02 0.74 -2.67
CA PRO A 164 5.82 -0.09 -2.58
C PRO A 164 6.15 -1.46 -1.98
N GLY A 165 5.34 -1.91 -1.02
CA GLY A 165 5.58 -3.16 -0.29
C GLY A 165 6.48 -3.04 0.94
N GLY A 166 7.21 -1.93 1.12
CA GLY A 166 7.95 -1.60 2.34
C GLY A 166 7.07 -1.26 3.55
N GLY A 167 5.75 -1.16 3.35
CA GLY A 167 4.76 -0.89 4.40
C GLY A 167 4.74 0.55 4.92
N GLY A 168 5.41 1.47 4.22
CA GLY A 168 5.34 2.91 4.42
C GLY A 168 4.15 3.56 3.70
N THR A 169 3.73 4.72 4.17
CA THR A 169 2.84 5.62 3.43
C THR A 169 3.62 6.84 2.96
N GLY A 170 3.19 7.47 1.87
CA GLY A 170 3.91 8.62 1.32
C GLY A 170 3.37 9.06 -0.03
N ILE A 171 4.16 9.88 -0.73
CA ILE A 171 3.93 10.19 -2.13
C ILE A 171 4.47 9.03 -2.97
N ASP A 172 3.71 8.58 -3.95
CA ASP A 172 4.12 7.51 -4.87
C ASP A 172 4.92 8.09 -6.05
N THR A 173 6.21 8.26 -5.79
CA THR A 173 7.20 8.75 -6.75
C THR A 173 7.47 7.74 -7.88
N LEU A 174 7.49 6.44 -7.58
CA LEU A 174 7.70 5.39 -8.58
C LEU A 174 6.51 5.26 -9.54
N GLY A 175 5.28 5.32 -9.04
CA GLY A 175 4.09 5.39 -9.89
C GLY A 175 4.08 6.67 -10.73
N ALA A 176 4.52 7.81 -10.20
CA ALA A 176 4.67 9.03 -10.98
C ALA A 176 5.76 8.92 -12.07
N LEU A 177 6.86 8.22 -11.80
CA LEU A 177 7.90 7.90 -12.78
C LEU A 177 7.33 7.00 -13.89
N TRP A 178 6.51 6.02 -13.54
CA TRP A 178 5.84 5.15 -14.51
C TRP A 178 4.89 5.90 -15.44
N ASP A 179 4.09 6.82 -14.91
CA ASP A 179 3.25 7.71 -15.72
C ASP A 179 4.08 8.61 -16.63
N SER A 180 5.16 9.17 -16.09
CA SER A 180 6.06 10.05 -16.85
C SER A 180 6.72 9.30 -18.00
N PHE A 181 7.12 8.04 -17.77
CA PHE A 181 7.61 7.16 -18.81
C PHE A 181 6.55 6.97 -19.90
N HIS A 182 5.30 6.63 -19.55
CA HIS A 182 4.22 6.44 -20.52
C HIS A 182 3.88 7.69 -21.32
N ALA A 183 3.94 8.86 -20.69
CA ALA A 183 3.71 10.13 -21.36
C ALA A 183 4.84 10.49 -22.34
N ALA A 184 6.09 10.11 -22.04
CA ALA A 184 7.27 10.47 -22.81
C ALA A 184 7.79 9.36 -23.75
N LYS A 185 7.32 8.11 -23.64
CA LYS A 185 7.94 6.94 -24.27
C LYS A 185 8.12 7.04 -25.78
N ALA A 186 7.19 7.70 -26.48
CA ALA A 186 7.28 7.91 -27.93
C ALA A 186 8.52 8.73 -28.36
N GLY A 187 9.09 9.54 -27.46
CA GLY A 187 10.26 10.37 -27.73
C GLY A 187 11.58 9.84 -27.15
N ILE A 188 11.58 8.70 -26.46
CA ILE A 188 12.79 8.16 -25.83
C ILE A 188 13.60 7.39 -26.88
N PRO A 189 14.85 7.78 -27.17
CA PRO A 189 15.70 7.08 -28.12
C PRO A 189 15.94 5.62 -27.70
N GLY A 190 15.81 4.70 -28.65
CA GLY A 190 16.08 3.28 -28.43
C GLY A 190 14.91 2.47 -27.87
N ILE A 191 13.73 3.08 -27.63
CA ILE A 191 12.51 2.33 -27.30
C ILE A 191 12.04 1.54 -28.52
N GLN A 192 11.76 0.25 -28.30
CA GLN A 192 11.17 -0.65 -29.28
C GLN A 192 9.64 -0.58 -29.17
N PRO A 193 8.90 -0.36 -30.28
CA PRO A 193 7.43 -0.24 -30.24
C PRO A 193 6.69 -1.44 -29.63
N ASP A 194 7.22 -2.65 -29.82
CA ASP A 194 6.69 -3.91 -29.29
C ASP A 194 7.58 -4.51 -28.19
N GLY A 195 8.42 -3.67 -27.56
CA GLY A 195 9.28 -4.08 -26.46
C GLY A 195 8.50 -4.40 -25.20
N ALA A 196 9.03 -5.29 -24.37
CA ALA A 196 8.50 -5.50 -23.03
C ALA A 196 8.75 -4.25 -22.17
N GLU A 197 7.70 -3.77 -21.50
CA GLU A 197 7.77 -2.68 -20.53
C GLU A 197 7.87 -3.29 -19.13
N LEU A 198 8.85 -2.83 -18.34
CA LEU A 198 9.08 -3.36 -16.99
C LEU A 198 9.63 -2.29 -16.05
N GLY A 199 9.29 -2.42 -14.76
CA GLY A 199 9.99 -1.73 -13.68
C GLY A 199 11.22 -2.54 -13.26
N VAL A 200 12.38 -1.89 -13.19
CA VAL A 200 13.63 -2.50 -12.72
C VAL A 200 14.15 -1.71 -11.54
N THR A 201 14.35 -2.39 -10.42
CA THR A 201 15.03 -1.83 -9.24
C THR A 201 16.42 -2.44 -9.13
N PHE A 202 17.42 -1.61 -8.88
CA PHE A 202 18.79 -2.02 -8.60
C PHE A 202 19.33 -1.20 -7.42
N PRO A 203 20.33 -1.70 -6.68
CA PRO A 203 20.94 -0.96 -5.58
C PRO A 203 21.42 0.43 -6.03
N GLY A 204 20.99 1.46 -5.30
CA GLY A 204 21.37 2.85 -5.58
C GLY A 204 22.83 3.13 -5.25
N THR A 205 23.27 4.36 -5.54
CA THR A 205 24.63 4.83 -5.24
C THR A 205 24.79 5.42 -3.84
N ARG A 206 23.68 5.59 -3.11
CA ARG A 206 23.60 6.21 -1.79
C ARG A 206 23.14 5.19 -0.75
N GLU A 207 23.58 5.36 0.50
CA GLU A 207 23.05 4.57 1.62
C GLU A 207 21.62 5.02 1.97
N GLY A 208 20.70 4.07 2.11
CA GLY A 208 19.26 4.28 2.34
C GLY A 208 18.42 3.67 1.22
#